data_AF-A0A822DAJ9-F1
#
_entry.id   AF-A0A822DAJ9-F1
#
_cell.length_a   1.000
_cell.length_b   1.000
_cell.length_c   1.000
_cell.angle_alpha   90.00
_cell.angle_beta   90.00
_cell.angle_gamma   90.00
#
_symmetry.space_group_name_H-M   'P 1'
#
loop_
_entity.id
_entity.type
_entity.pdbx_description
1 polymer ?
#
loop_
_entity_poly.entity_id
_entity_poly.type
_entity_poly.pdbx_seq_one_letter_code
_entity_poly.pdbx_strand_id
1 'polypeptide(L)'
;MPVRDCNTKYNIYLLYQNLPKNLSINYSIHIDAFDKITLDYWTSWYLPIPFSFLPVNRIATQLQIHDIEDREPCSLSCENHGRCVRYTNNKSLFFCQCKHGYSGPRCNIQHRCSCANNSYCLTSSICVCSLHKFGPRCYLKISIGQSNNNPCQHNG
;
A
#
# COMPACT_ATOMS: atom_id res chain seq x y z
N MET A 1 17.47 -2.41 18.82
CA MET A 1 16.93 -2.30 17.46
C MET A 1 18.10 -2.03 16.51
N PRO A 2 18.30 -2.79 15.41
CA PRO A 2 19.38 -2.49 14.50
C PRO A 2 19.03 -1.21 13.71
N VAL A 3 19.84 -0.18 13.89
CA VAL A 3 19.76 1.19 13.33
C VAL A 3 20.03 1.23 11.81
N ARG A 4 19.84 0.11 11.11
CA ARG A 4 20.37 -0.07 9.74
C ARG A 4 19.51 0.58 8.65
N ASP A 5 18.25 0.89 8.94
CA ASP A 5 17.28 1.40 7.94
C ASP A 5 16.69 2.77 8.31
N CYS A 6 17.43 3.63 9.04
CA CYS A 6 16.90 4.95 9.42
C CYS A 6 16.76 5.95 8.25
N ASN A 7 17.26 5.66 7.03
CA ASN A 7 17.23 6.60 5.89
C ASN A 7 16.95 5.93 4.53
N THR A 8 16.07 4.92 4.49
CA THR A 8 15.71 4.28 3.22
C THR A 8 14.83 5.20 2.38
N LYS A 9 15.36 5.65 1.23
CA LYS A 9 14.64 6.49 0.26
C LYS A 9 14.06 5.64 -0.85
N TYR A 10 12.76 5.75 -1.09
CA TYR A 10 12.07 5.10 -2.19
C TYR A 10 11.79 6.11 -3.31
N ASN A 11 12.27 5.82 -4.51
CA ASN A 11 11.96 6.59 -5.70
C ASN A 11 10.99 5.78 -6.57
N ILE A 12 9.72 6.18 -6.57
CA ILE A 12 8.64 5.47 -7.29
C ILE A 12 8.08 6.41 -8.36
N TYR A 13 8.01 5.91 -9.58
CA TYR A 13 7.36 6.59 -10.69
C TYR A 13 5.94 6.07 -10.84
N LEU A 14 4.96 6.96 -10.67
CA LEU A 14 3.55 6.63 -10.86
C LEU A 14 3.12 7.07 -12.27
N LEU A 15 2.67 6.12 -13.07
CA LEU A 15 2.12 6.36 -14.41
C LEU A 15 0.59 6.24 -14.35
N TYR A 16 -0.11 7.14 -15.04
CA TYR A 16 -1.56 7.02 -15.19
C TYR A 16 -1.88 5.95 -16.23
N GLN A 17 -2.93 5.17 -15.95
CA GLN A 17 -3.40 4.15 -16.87
C GLN A 17 -3.93 4.76 -18.18
N ASN A 18 -4.58 5.93 -18.10
CA ASN A 18 -5.18 6.62 -19.25
C ASN A 18 -4.63 8.06 -19.35
N LEU A 19 -4.37 8.51 -20.58
CA LEU A 19 -4.00 9.88 -20.95
C LEU A 19 -4.98 10.42 -22.00
N PRO A 20 -5.41 11.70 -21.94
CA PRO A 20 -5.06 12.72 -20.93
C PRO A 20 -5.82 12.55 -19.61
N LYS A 21 -5.31 13.22 -18.57
CA LYS A 21 -5.88 13.19 -17.21
C LYS A 21 -7.20 13.95 -17.16
N ASN A 22 -8.18 13.48 -16.37
CA ASN A 22 -9.43 14.20 -16.17
C ASN A 22 -9.21 15.34 -15.16
N LEU A 23 -9.23 16.58 -15.63
CA LEU A 23 -8.97 17.78 -14.82
C LEU A 23 -10.06 18.08 -13.79
N SER A 24 -11.25 17.49 -13.92
CA SER A 24 -12.35 17.65 -12.96
C SER A 24 -12.21 16.74 -11.72
N ILE A 25 -11.19 15.88 -11.68
CA ILE A 25 -10.98 14.91 -10.60
C ILE A 25 -9.76 15.33 -9.77
N ASN A 26 -9.93 15.33 -8.45
CA ASN A 26 -8.81 15.48 -7.52
C ASN A 26 -8.10 14.14 -7.35
N TYR A 27 -6.79 14.15 -7.56
CA TYR A 27 -5.96 12.95 -7.41
C TYR A 27 -5.19 13.01 -6.10
N SER A 28 -4.97 11.84 -5.51
CA SER A 28 -4.18 11.68 -4.31
C SER A 28 -3.42 10.37 -4.37
N ILE A 29 -2.36 10.26 -3.57
CA ILE A 29 -1.61 9.04 -3.34
C ILE A 29 -2.02 8.51 -1.97
N HIS A 30 -2.52 7.28 -1.96
CA HIS A 30 -2.82 6.50 -0.78
C HIS A 30 -1.69 5.51 -0.56
N ILE A 31 -1.09 5.50 0.62
CA ILE A 31 0.02 4.59 0.97
C ILE A 31 -0.40 3.80 2.19
N ASP A 32 -0.36 2.48 2.10
CA ASP A 32 -0.61 1.56 3.21
C ASP A 32 0.69 0.90 3.69
N ALA A 33 0.82 0.76 5.01
CA ALA A 33 1.84 -0.06 5.64
C ALA A 33 1.21 -1.32 6.25
N PHE A 34 1.89 -2.45 6.04
CA PHE A 34 1.51 -3.75 6.58
C PHE A 34 2.70 -4.40 7.28
N ASP A 35 2.42 -5.17 8.33
CA ASP A 35 3.41 -6.09 8.89
C ASP A 35 3.79 -7.14 7.83
N LYS A 36 5.09 -7.36 7.63
CA LYS A 36 5.58 -8.23 6.55
C LYS A 36 5.36 -9.72 6.82
N ILE A 37 5.21 -10.10 8.09
CA ILE A 37 5.09 -11.49 8.52
C ILE A 37 3.61 -11.83 8.68
N THR A 38 2.87 -11.07 9.49
CA THR A 38 1.46 -11.36 9.79
C THR A 38 0.52 -10.84 8.70
N LEU A 39 0.98 -9.89 7.86
CA LEU A 39 0.16 -9.17 6.88
C LEU A 39 -0.93 -8.33 7.52
N ASP A 40 -0.78 -8.00 8.80
CA ASP A 40 -1.69 -7.10 9.48
C ASP A 40 -1.49 -5.67 9.00
N TYR A 41 -2.60 -5.00 8.74
CA TYR A 41 -2.59 -3.59 8.44
C TYR A 41 -2.05 -2.79 9.63
N TRP A 42 -1.09 -1.91 9.37
CA TRP A 42 -0.53 -1.02 10.37
C TRP A 42 -1.13 0.39 10.26
N THR A 43 -0.80 1.16 9.23
CA THR A 43 -1.24 2.56 9.07
C THR A 43 -1.30 3.00 7.61
N SER A 44 -1.89 4.17 7.34
CA SER A 44 -1.94 4.76 5.99
C SER A 44 -1.68 6.26 5.98
N TRP A 45 -1.12 6.72 4.86
CA TRP A 45 -0.89 8.14 4.55
C TRP A 45 -1.69 8.59 3.34
N TYR A 46 -2.13 9.85 3.38
CA TYR A 46 -2.82 10.53 2.28
C TYR A 46 -1.98 11.69 1.77
N LEU A 47 -1.61 11.68 0.49
CA LEU A 47 -0.85 12.77 -0.12
C LEU A 47 -1.67 13.39 -1.27
N PRO A 48 -2.13 14.65 -1.16
CA PRO A 48 -2.84 15.30 -2.24
C PRO A 48 -1.91 15.57 -3.43
N ILE A 49 -2.42 15.49 -4.65
CA ILE A 49 -1.72 15.90 -5.87
C ILE A 49 -2.36 17.22 -6.34
N PRO A 50 -1.83 18.39 -5.91
CA PRO A 50 -2.47 19.68 -6.18
C PRO A 50 -2.38 20.10 -7.65
N PHE A 51 -1.39 19.63 -8.39
CA PHE A 51 -1.14 20.03 -9.77
C PHE A 51 -1.09 18.80 -10.68
N SER A 52 -1.95 18.80 -11.71
CA SER A 52 -1.90 17.84 -12.81
C SER A 52 -0.70 18.20 -13.71
N PHE A 53 0.44 17.58 -13.40
CA PHE A 53 1.74 17.55 -14.10
C PHE A 53 1.89 18.48 -15.33
N LEU A 54 2.49 19.65 -15.11
CA LEU A 54 3.39 20.27 -16.10
C LEU A 54 4.81 19.79 -15.77
N PRO A 55 5.66 19.56 -16.77
CA PRO A 55 5.95 18.25 -17.36
C PRO A 55 6.50 17.16 -16.40
N VAL A 56 6.89 17.48 -15.16
CA VAL A 56 7.37 16.50 -14.16
C VAL A 56 7.11 17.01 -12.73
N ASN A 57 5.89 16.85 -12.19
CA ASN A 57 5.67 17.10 -10.76
C ASN A 57 6.32 15.99 -9.93
N ARG A 58 7.26 16.37 -9.06
CA ARG A 58 7.89 15.48 -8.09
C ARG A 58 7.32 15.75 -6.69
N ILE A 59 6.77 14.72 -6.08
CA ILE A 59 6.30 14.76 -4.68
C ILE A 59 7.34 14.03 -3.83
N ALA A 60 7.87 14.71 -2.81
CA ALA A 60 8.75 14.14 -1.81
C ALA A 60 8.13 14.38 -0.43
N THR A 61 7.97 13.31 0.34
CA THR A 61 7.39 13.38 1.69
C THR A 61 8.15 12.44 2.63
N GLN A 62 8.17 12.77 3.91
CA GLN A 62 8.68 11.90 4.96
C GLN A 62 7.50 11.22 5.65
N LEU A 63 7.43 9.90 5.55
CA LEU A 63 6.39 9.12 6.20
C LEU A 63 6.80 8.86 7.65
N GLN A 64 6.16 9.58 8.58
CA GLN A 64 6.35 9.33 10.01
C GLN A 64 5.49 8.16 10.43
N ILE A 65 6.12 7.17 11.07
CA ILE A 65 5.44 6.00 11.63
C ILE A 65 5.36 6.22 13.13
N HIS A 66 4.14 6.28 13.65
CA HIS A 66 3.89 6.41 15.09
C HIS A 66 3.20 5.14 15.57
N ASP A 67 3.44 4.77 16.84
CA ASP A 67 2.62 3.77 17.50
C ASP A 67 1.19 4.29 17.59
N ILE A 68 0.28 3.62 16.91
CA ILE A 68 -1.09 4.08 16.72
C ILE A 68 -1.86 3.84 18.01
N GLU A 69 -1.99 4.87 18.84
CA GLU A 69 -3.02 4.94 19.86
C GLU A 69 -4.33 5.49 19.25
N ASP A 70 -4.94 4.78 18.29
CA ASP A 70 -6.26 5.18 17.76
C ASP A 70 -7.37 4.67 18.69
N ARG A 71 -7.80 5.53 19.61
CA ARG A 71 -9.09 5.40 20.32
C ARG A 71 -10.07 6.51 19.94
N GLU A 72 -9.75 7.38 18.99
CA GLU A 72 -10.72 8.38 18.54
C GLU A 72 -11.78 7.75 17.64
N PRO A 73 -13.07 8.06 17.85
CA PRO A 73 -14.15 7.47 17.09
C PRO A 73 -14.12 7.95 15.63
N CYS A 74 -14.18 7.01 14.70
CA CYS A 74 -14.49 7.30 13.30
C CYS A 74 -15.98 7.05 13.01
N SER A 75 -16.61 7.95 12.26
CA SER A 75 -18.04 7.87 11.86
C SER A 75 -18.30 7.37 10.43
N LEU A 76 -17.30 6.86 9.71
CA LEU A 76 -17.48 6.35 8.34
C LEU A 76 -18.06 4.92 8.37
N SER A 77 -19.22 4.73 7.73
CA SER A 77 -19.81 3.39 7.56
C SER A 77 -19.06 2.61 6.48
N CYS A 78 -18.38 1.54 6.90
CA CYS A 78 -17.59 0.64 6.04
C CYS A 78 -18.29 -0.71 5.81
N GLU A 79 -19.62 -0.73 5.97
CA GLU A 79 -20.42 -1.95 6.03
C GLU A 79 -19.87 -2.94 7.08
N ASN A 80 -20.33 -4.19 7.07
CA ASN A 80 -19.78 -5.26 7.91
C ASN A 80 -18.47 -5.86 7.34
N HIS A 81 -17.99 -5.32 6.22
CA HIS A 81 -16.87 -5.85 5.44
C HIS A 81 -15.58 -5.04 5.57
N GLY A 82 -15.54 -4.09 6.51
CA GLY A 82 -14.35 -3.30 6.78
C GLY A 82 -14.38 -2.68 8.16
N ARG A 83 -13.38 -1.84 8.42
CA ARG A 83 -13.35 -0.93 9.56
C ARG A 83 -12.97 0.45 9.07
N CYS A 84 -13.45 1.47 9.77
CA CYS A 84 -12.98 2.81 9.50
C CYS A 84 -11.59 3.01 10.09
N VAL A 85 -10.72 3.64 9.31
CA VAL A 85 -9.37 4.01 9.70
C VAL A 85 -9.10 5.46 9.31
N ARG A 86 -8.29 6.13 10.12
CA ARG A 86 -7.84 7.50 9.90
C ARG A 86 -6.48 7.52 9.23
N TYR A 87 -6.21 8.56 8.44
CA TYR A 87 -4.86 8.77 7.93
C TYR A 87 -3.94 9.31 9.01
N THR A 88 -2.75 8.74 9.12
CA THR A 88 -1.78 9.13 10.17
C THR A 88 -1.29 10.58 10.00
N ASN A 89 -1.13 11.03 8.76
CA ASN A 89 -0.66 12.38 8.46
C ASN A 89 -1.79 13.40 8.28
N ASN A 90 -3.05 12.97 8.24
CA ASN A 90 -4.19 13.88 8.14
C ASN A 90 -5.35 13.40 8.99
N LYS A 91 -5.45 14.01 10.17
CA LYS A 91 -6.45 13.72 11.18
C LYS A 91 -7.88 14.05 10.73
N SER A 92 -8.10 14.88 9.72
CA SER A 92 -9.47 15.19 9.26
C SER A 92 -9.99 14.19 8.22
N LEU A 93 -9.14 13.29 7.73
CA LEU A 93 -9.49 12.34 6.67
C LEU A 93 -9.59 10.92 7.21
N PHE A 94 -10.61 10.22 6.72
CA PHE A 94 -10.92 8.84 7.07
C PHE A 94 -11.17 8.03 5.81
N PHE A 95 -10.98 6.72 5.90
CA PHE A 95 -11.27 5.78 4.82
C PHE A 95 -11.66 4.42 5.40
N CYS A 96 -12.21 3.55 4.55
CA CYS A 96 -12.53 2.19 4.94
C CYS A 96 -11.39 1.24 4.60
N GLN A 97 -10.83 0.59 5.62
CA GLN A 97 -9.93 -0.53 5.45
C GLN A 97 -10.78 -1.80 5.32
N CYS A 98 -10.79 -2.36 4.11
CA CYS A 98 -11.64 -3.50 3.78
C CYS A 98 -11.02 -4.83 4.21
N LYS A 99 -11.89 -5.79 4.52
CA LYS A 99 -11.50 -7.19 4.73
C LYS A 99 -11.12 -7.83 3.40
N HIS A 100 -10.38 -8.93 3.48
CA HIS A 100 -9.94 -9.70 2.32
C HIS A 100 -11.10 -10.03 1.36
N GLY A 101 -10.94 -9.71 0.07
CA GLY A 101 -11.95 -9.95 -0.97
C GLY A 101 -13.02 -8.87 -1.11
N TYR A 102 -12.93 -7.78 -0.34
CA TYR A 102 -13.80 -6.60 -0.45
C TYR A 102 -13.00 -5.36 -0.81
N SER A 103 -13.63 -4.45 -1.56
CA SER A 103 -12.98 -3.23 -2.06
C SER A 103 -14.01 -2.10 -2.21
N GLY A 104 -13.51 -0.94 -2.63
CA GLY A 104 -14.31 0.26 -2.83
C GLY A 104 -14.35 1.17 -1.58
N PRO A 105 -14.85 2.42 -1.73
CA PRO A 105 -14.78 3.42 -0.67
C PRO A 105 -15.51 3.03 0.63
N ARG A 106 -16.48 2.11 0.54
CA ARG A 106 -17.26 1.59 1.68
C ARG A 106 -17.18 0.06 1.82
N CYS A 107 -16.21 -0.58 1.18
CA CYS A 107 -16.06 -2.05 1.19
C CYS A 107 -17.30 -2.82 0.70
N ASN A 108 -18.07 -2.24 -0.23
CA ASN A 108 -19.29 -2.81 -0.78
C ASN A 108 -19.06 -3.65 -2.05
N ILE A 109 -17.85 -3.63 -2.61
CA ILE A 109 -17.52 -4.35 -3.85
C ILE A 109 -16.78 -5.63 -3.51
N GLN A 110 -17.48 -6.76 -3.58
CA GLN A 110 -16.86 -8.09 -3.48
C GLN A 110 -16.10 -8.41 -4.77
N HIS A 111 -14.91 -8.98 -4.64
CA HIS A 111 -14.07 -9.37 -5.78
C HIS A 111 -13.36 -10.69 -5.53
N ARG A 112 -12.96 -11.35 -6.62
CA ARG A 112 -12.14 -12.56 -6.54
C ARG A 112 -10.67 -12.19 -6.50
N CYS A 113 -9.96 -12.77 -5.54
CA CYS A 113 -8.53 -12.57 -5.38
C CYS A 113 -7.74 -13.49 -6.31
N SER A 114 -6.73 -12.92 -6.97
CA SER A 114 -5.80 -13.64 -7.85
C SER A 114 -4.38 -13.67 -7.27
N CYS A 115 -4.26 -13.44 -5.97
CA CYS A 115 -3.01 -13.49 -5.24
C CYS A 115 -2.68 -14.94 -4.83
N ALA A 116 -1.40 -15.22 -4.62
CA ALA A 116 -0.93 -16.51 -4.14
C ALA A 116 -1.49 -16.86 -2.75
N ASN A 117 -1.50 -18.15 -2.41
CA ASN A 117 -1.95 -18.56 -1.08
C ASN A 117 -1.09 -17.92 0.04
N ASN A 118 -1.70 -17.63 1.18
CA ASN A 118 -1.11 -16.90 2.32
C ASN A 118 -0.52 -15.54 1.91
N SER A 119 -1.24 -14.79 1.09
CA SER A 119 -0.98 -13.37 0.82
C SER A 119 -2.25 -12.57 1.09
N TYR A 120 -2.11 -11.27 1.28
CA TYR A 120 -3.25 -10.40 1.57
C TYR A 120 -3.67 -9.66 0.30
N CYS A 121 -4.94 -9.82 -0.05
CA CYS A 121 -5.54 -9.25 -1.24
C CYS A 121 -6.24 -7.93 -0.89
N LEU A 122 -5.68 -6.82 -1.36
CA LEU A 122 -6.25 -5.49 -1.14
C LEU A 122 -7.31 -5.17 -2.21
N THR A 123 -7.01 -5.54 -3.45
CA THR A 123 -7.94 -5.43 -4.59
C THR A 123 -7.79 -6.64 -5.50
N SER A 124 -8.59 -6.73 -6.56
CA SER A 124 -8.44 -7.76 -7.59
C SER A 124 -7.07 -7.76 -8.27
N SER A 125 -6.32 -6.64 -8.21
CA SER A 125 -5.01 -6.46 -8.86
C SER A 125 -3.82 -6.29 -7.89
N ILE A 126 -4.07 -5.93 -6.63
CA ILE A 126 -3.02 -5.58 -5.66
C ILE A 126 -2.93 -6.64 -4.56
N CYS A 127 -1.72 -7.19 -4.40
CA CYS A 127 -1.41 -8.23 -3.42
C CYS A 127 -0.27 -7.78 -2.50
N VAL A 128 -0.44 -7.97 -1.19
CA VAL A 128 0.61 -7.79 -0.18
C VAL A 128 1.21 -9.16 0.15
N CYS A 129 2.50 -9.29 -0.09
CA CYS A 129 3.20 -10.58 0.00
C CYS A 129 3.74 -10.84 1.40
N SER A 130 3.52 -12.06 1.90
CA SER A 130 4.18 -12.55 3.11
C SER A 130 5.69 -12.65 2.92
N LEU A 131 6.41 -12.75 4.04
CA LEU A 131 7.86 -12.88 4.06
C LEU A 131 8.36 -13.93 3.04
N HIS A 132 9.41 -13.59 2.30
CA HIS A 132 10.02 -14.38 1.23
C HIS A 132 9.20 -14.58 -0.05
N LYS A 133 8.01 -13.99 -0.17
CA LYS A 133 7.25 -13.94 -1.43
C LYS A 133 7.35 -12.58 -2.08
N PHE A 134 7.32 -12.55 -3.41
CA PHE A 134 7.39 -11.32 -4.19
C PHE A 134 6.72 -11.44 -5.56
N GLY A 135 6.73 -10.34 -6.30
CA GLY A 135 6.04 -10.20 -7.59
C GLY A 135 4.59 -9.70 -7.43
N PRO A 136 3.93 -9.32 -8.54
CA PRO A 136 2.64 -8.64 -8.51
C PRO A 136 1.52 -9.47 -7.87
N ARG A 137 1.67 -10.80 -7.87
CA ARG A 137 0.70 -11.76 -7.31
C ARG A 137 1.26 -12.62 -6.19
N CYS A 138 2.47 -12.34 -5.70
CA CYS A 138 3.14 -13.10 -4.64
C CYS A 138 3.40 -14.59 -4.92
N TYR A 139 3.39 -15.02 -6.19
CA TYR A 139 3.70 -16.42 -6.55
C TYR A 139 5.20 -16.73 -6.52
N LEU A 140 6.06 -15.72 -6.68
CA LEU A 140 7.51 -15.90 -6.67
C LEU A 140 8.00 -16.01 -5.22
N LYS A 141 8.97 -16.91 -4.97
CA LYS A 141 9.51 -17.19 -3.64
C LYS A 141 11.03 -17.10 -3.66
N ILE A 142 11.60 -16.55 -2.60
CA ILE A 142 13.05 -16.62 -2.32
C ILE A 142 13.27 -17.82 -1.40
N SER A 143 14.01 -18.82 -1.88
CA SER A 143 14.43 -19.95 -1.03
C SER A 143 15.60 -19.52 -0.14
N ILE A 144 15.38 -19.50 1.17
CA ILE A 144 16.43 -19.31 2.18
C ILE A 144 17.26 -20.61 2.21
N GLY A 145 18.22 -20.70 1.30
CA GLY A 145 19.03 -21.90 1.08
C GLY A 145 19.94 -21.81 -0.15
N GLN A 146 19.68 -20.87 -1.06
CA GLN A 146 20.54 -20.58 -2.21
C GLN A 146 21.30 -19.24 -2.07
N SER A 147 21.49 -18.74 -0.85
CA SER A 147 22.28 -17.54 -0.57
C SER A 147 23.81 -17.74 -0.70
N ASN A 148 24.26 -18.93 -1.13
CA ASN A 148 25.68 -19.19 -1.40
C ASN A 148 26.05 -19.09 -2.88
N ASN A 149 25.09 -18.89 -3.78
CA ASN A 149 25.39 -18.59 -5.17
C ASN A 149 24.86 -17.19 -5.47
N ASN A 150 25.78 -16.25 -5.73
CA ASN A 150 25.46 -14.94 -6.25
C ASN A 150 24.39 -15.08 -7.35
N PRO A 151 23.18 -14.53 -7.17
CA PRO A 151 22.14 -14.59 -8.20
C PRO A 151 22.53 -13.79 -9.47
N CYS A 152 23.59 -12.98 -9.40
CA CYS A 152 24.25 -12.37 -10.55
C CYS A 152 25.21 -13.38 -11.21
N GLN A 153 24.65 -14.35 -11.94
CA GLN A 153 25.47 -15.37 -12.60
C GLN A 153 25.97 -14.98 -14.01
N HIS A 154 26.02 -13.68 -14.37
CA HIS A 154 26.68 -13.17 -15.59
C HIS A 154 27.11 -11.68 -15.50
N ASN A 155 27.82 -11.24 -14.45
CA ASN A 155 28.36 -9.86 -14.36
C ASN A 155 27.37 -8.75 -14.79
N GLY A 156 26.18 -8.72 -14.17
CA GLY A 156 25.16 -7.70 -14.41
C GLY A 156 24.12 -7.71 -13.30
#